data_AF-A0A7V5UK88-F1
#
_entry.id   AF-A0A7V5UK88-F1
#
_cell.length_a   1.000
_cell.length_b   1.000
_cell.length_c   1.000
_cell.angle_alpha   90.00
_cell.angle_beta   90.00
_cell.angle_gamma   90.00
#
_symmetry.space_group_name_H-M   'P 1'
#
loop_
_entity.id
_entity.type
_entity.pdbx_description
1 polymer ?
#
loop_
_entity_poly.entity_id
_entity_poly.type
_entity_poly.pdbx_seq_one_letter_code
_entity_poly.pdbx_strand_id
1 'polypeptide(L)'
;GIGTIWQERGLLRGAGTADPGFIGVHAVDAYRQICACDANAVPVANTGGPGTRDGHWRESIFGNELMTGYVGPGRSLPLSTVTIASLSDLGYEVEFGSADAFVLD
;
A
#
# COMPACT_ATOMS: atom_id res chain seq x y z
N GLY A 1 -12.48 0.10 -2.48
CA GLY A 1 -11.68 1.25 -2.01
C GLY A 1 -10.71 1.65 -3.11
N ILE A 2 -9.81 2.61 -2.89
CA ILE A 2 -8.90 3.07 -3.94
C ILE A 2 -8.01 1.95 -4.52
N GLY A 3 -7.65 0.96 -3.70
CA GLY A 3 -6.81 -0.15 -4.16
C GLY A 3 -7.48 -1.11 -5.15
N THR A 4 -8.81 -1.09 -5.32
CA THR A 4 -9.45 -1.88 -6.39
C THR A 4 -9.09 -1.37 -7.79
N ILE A 5 -8.66 -0.11 -7.91
CA ILE A 5 -8.27 0.50 -9.18
C ILE A 5 -6.86 0.06 -9.61
N TRP A 6 -6.02 -0.44 -8.69
CA TRP A 6 -4.63 -0.82 -8.99
C TRP A 6 -4.53 -1.88 -10.09
N GLN A 7 -5.39 -2.88 -10.06
CA GLN A 7 -5.42 -3.93 -11.09
C GLN A 7 -5.84 -3.37 -12.46
N GLU A 8 -6.86 -2.52 -12.49
CA GLU A 8 -7.37 -1.90 -13.72
C GLU A 8 -6.33 -0.98 -14.38
N ARG A 9 -5.45 -0.37 -13.58
CA ARG A 9 -4.35 0.49 -14.04
C ARG A 9 -3.06 -0.28 -14.34
N GLY A 10 -3.04 -1.59 -14.19
CA GLY A 10 -1.85 -2.41 -14.43
C GLY A 10 -0.72 -2.18 -13.42
N LEU A 11 -1.06 -1.70 -12.21
CA LEU A 11 -0.10 -1.39 -11.14
C LEU A 11 0.14 -2.55 -10.19
N LEU A 12 -0.42 -3.74 -10.48
CA LEU A 12 -0.19 -4.95 -9.70
C LEU A 12 0.61 -5.97 -10.49
N ARG A 13 1.57 -6.59 -9.80
CA ARG A 13 2.24 -7.82 -10.22
C ARG A 13 1.79 -8.97 -9.31
N GLY A 14 1.51 -10.12 -9.90
CA GLY A 14 1.16 -11.33 -9.13
C GLY A 14 -0.18 -11.23 -8.42
N ALA A 15 -1.10 -10.37 -8.90
CA ALA A 15 -2.48 -10.33 -8.41
C ALA A 15 -3.08 -11.75 -8.44
N GLY A 16 -3.80 -12.12 -7.39
CA GLY A 16 -4.36 -13.45 -7.30
C GLY A 16 -3.37 -14.54 -6.86
N THR A 17 -2.11 -14.24 -6.55
CA THR A 17 -1.10 -15.20 -6.09
C THR A 17 -0.84 -15.13 -4.58
N ALA A 18 0.12 -15.92 -4.08
CA ALA A 18 0.57 -15.88 -2.70
C ALA A 18 1.40 -14.62 -2.36
N ASP A 19 1.93 -13.93 -3.38
CA ASP A 19 2.77 -12.75 -3.19
C ASP A 19 2.51 -11.65 -4.23
N PRO A 20 1.33 -11.01 -4.20
CA PRO A 20 1.03 -9.84 -4.99
C PRO A 20 1.83 -8.62 -4.49
N GLY A 21 2.20 -7.75 -5.42
CA GLY A 21 2.88 -6.49 -5.12
C GLY A 21 2.44 -5.35 -6.04
N PHE A 22 2.40 -4.15 -5.48
CA PHE A 22 2.14 -2.91 -6.20
C PHE A 22 3.44 -2.35 -6.79
N ILE A 23 3.42 -1.97 -8.06
CA ILE A 23 4.62 -1.65 -8.85
C ILE A 23 4.68 -0.18 -9.33
N GLY A 24 3.82 0.69 -8.79
CA GLY A 24 3.93 2.13 -9.05
C GLY A 24 5.26 2.68 -8.51
N VAL A 25 5.94 3.49 -9.33
CA VAL A 25 7.32 3.92 -9.06
C VAL A 25 7.42 4.76 -7.80
N HIS A 26 6.45 5.66 -7.58
CA HIS A 26 6.47 6.54 -6.42
C HIS A 26 6.22 5.77 -5.12
N ALA A 27 5.25 4.85 -5.10
CA ALA A 27 4.96 4.05 -3.92
C ALA A 27 6.09 3.07 -3.61
N VAL A 28 6.74 2.48 -4.62
CA VAL A 28 7.90 1.62 -4.42
C VAL A 28 9.08 2.41 -3.83
N ASP A 29 9.35 3.62 -4.32
CA ASP A 29 10.41 4.47 -3.77
C ASP A 29 10.11 4.91 -2.33
N ALA A 30 8.85 5.27 -2.03
CA ALA A 30 8.43 5.56 -0.66
C ALA A 30 8.58 4.33 0.27
N TYR A 31 8.23 3.14 -0.22
CA TYR A 31 8.35 1.90 0.54
C TYR A 31 9.81 1.56 0.83
N ARG A 32 10.72 1.70 -0.15
CA ARG A 32 12.18 1.52 0.04
C ARG A 32 12.73 2.39 1.17
N GLN A 33 12.25 3.63 1.28
CA GLN A 33 12.67 4.55 2.33
C GLN A 33 12.24 4.06 3.72
N ILE A 34 10.99 3.63 3.88
CA ILE A 34 10.48 3.21 5.21
C ILE A 34 10.90 1.79 5.60
N CYS A 35 11.09 0.88 4.64
CA CYS A 35 11.59 -0.47 4.91
C CYS A 35 13.12 -0.53 5.06
N ALA A 36 13.83 0.54 4.68
CA ALA A 36 15.29 0.58 4.54
C ALA A 36 15.84 -0.63 3.75
N CYS A 37 15.14 -0.99 2.68
CA CYS A 37 15.36 -2.21 1.91
C CYS A 37 15.29 -1.95 0.41
N ASP A 38 15.92 -2.81 -0.41
CA ASP A 38 15.82 -2.74 -1.86
C ASP A 38 14.63 -3.57 -2.37
N ALA A 39 13.44 -3.00 -2.22
CA ALA A 39 12.20 -3.58 -2.72
C ALA A 39 11.98 -3.25 -4.20
N ASN A 40 11.30 -4.12 -4.94
CA ASN A 40 10.85 -3.86 -6.31
C ASN A 40 9.31 -3.75 -6.44
N ALA A 41 8.60 -3.92 -5.33
CA ALA A 41 7.16 -3.78 -5.23
C ALA A 41 6.78 -3.50 -3.76
N VAL A 42 5.63 -2.86 -3.54
CA VAL A 42 5.02 -2.75 -2.21
C VAL A 42 4.18 -4.00 -1.93
N PRO A 43 4.35 -4.71 -0.81
CA PRO A 43 3.56 -5.90 -0.49
C PRO A 43 2.06 -5.60 -0.42
N VAL A 44 1.29 -6.28 -1.26
CA VAL A 44 -0.17 -6.19 -1.29
C VAL A 44 -0.78 -7.34 -0.49
N ALA A 45 -1.99 -7.12 0.04
CA ALA A 45 -2.75 -8.13 0.77
C ALA A 45 -2.94 -9.39 -0.07
N ASN A 46 -2.40 -10.51 0.40
CA ASN A 46 -2.46 -11.81 -0.23
C ASN A 46 -3.53 -12.74 0.38
N THR A 47 -4.09 -12.34 1.52
CA THR A 47 -5.18 -13.00 2.25
C THR A 47 -6.45 -12.13 2.24
N GLY A 48 -7.51 -12.64 2.86
CA GLY A 48 -8.81 -11.96 2.92
C GLY A 48 -9.73 -12.28 1.73
N GLY A 49 -10.92 -11.70 1.75
CA GLY A 49 -11.92 -11.87 0.68
C GLY A 49 -11.69 -10.90 -0.50
N PRO A 50 -12.61 -10.89 -1.50
CA PRO A 50 -12.54 -9.99 -2.65
C PRO A 50 -12.53 -8.50 -2.31
N GLY A 51 -12.98 -8.14 -1.11
CA GLY A 51 -12.93 -6.77 -0.60
C GLY A 51 -11.59 -6.36 -0.01
N THR A 52 -10.68 -7.31 0.26
CA THR A 52 -9.38 -7.06 0.93
C THR A 52 -8.22 -7.37 0.01
N ARG A 53 -8.18 -8.60 -0.48
CA ARG A 53 -7.09 -9.13 -1.29
C ARG A 53 -6.90 -8.31 -2.56
N ASP A 54 -5.63 -8.12 -2.95
CA ASP A 54 -5.23 -7.38 -4.15
C ASP A 54 -5.63 -5.88 -4.16
N GLY A 55 -6.28 -5.37 -3.10
CA GLY A 55 -6.77 -3.99 -3.02
C GLY A 55 -6.43 -3.24 -1.73
N HIS A 56 -5.61 -3.84 -0.88
CA HIS A 56 -5.12 -3.26 0.37
C HIS A 56 -3.63 -3.59 0.55
N TRP A 57 -2.94 -2.82 1.40
CA TRP A 57 -1.59 -3.16 1.82
C TRP A 57 -1.58 -4.43 2.66
N ARG A 58 -0.43 -5.13 2.65
CA ARG A 58 -0.28 -6.34 3.43
C ARG A 58 -0.27 -6.03 4.92
N GLU A 59 -1.33 -6.42 5.62
CA GLU A 59 -1.52 -6.22 7.06
C GLU A 59 -0.29 -6.66 7.88
N SER A 60 0.31 -7.82 7.57
CA SER A 60 1.47 -8.35 8.30
C SER A 60 2.77 -7.56 8.12
N ILE A 61 2.75 -6.48 7.32
CA ILE A 61 3.89 -5.60 7.04
C ILE A 61 3.53 -4.16 7.43
N PHE A 62 2.29 -3.76 7.15
CA PHE A 62 1.81 -2.39 7.35
C PHE A 62 1.05 -2.18 8.67
N GLY A 63 0.73 -3.24 9.41
CA GLY A 63 0.16 -3.12 10.75
C GLY A 63 -1.10 -2.26 10.76
N ASN A 64 -1.01 -1.11 11.44
CA ASN A 64 -2.12 -0.19 11.63
C ASN A 64 -2.29 0.87 10.53
N GLU A 65 -1.59 0.80 9.40
CA GLU A 65 -1.75 1.76 8.29
C GLU A 65 -3.20 1.77 7.75
N LEU A 66 -3.72 2.94 7.38
CA LEU A 66 -5.13 3.13 7.02
C LEU A 66 -5.64 2.24 5.86
N MET A 67 -4.78 1.91 4.90
CA MET A 67 -5.08 1.15 3.70
C MET A 67 -4.78 -0.35 3.83
N THR A 68 -4.59 -0.85 5.05
CA THR A 68 -4.67 -2.30 5.29
C THR A 68 -6.12 -2.79 5.27
N GLY A 69 -6.31 -4.11 5.16
CA GLY A 69 -7.62 -4.72 4.96
C GLY A 69 -8.48 -4.81 6.21
N TYR A 70 -7.88 -4.57 7.37
CA TYR A 70 -8.49 -4.70 8.68
C TYR A 70 -8.19 -3.43 9.48
N VAL A 71 -9.13 -3.03 10.33
CA VAL A 71 -8.85 -1.91 11.25
C VAL A 71 -7.79 -2.37 12.24
N GLY A 72 -6.59 -1.79 12.13
CA GLY A 72 -5.48 -2.07 13.04
C GLY A 72 -5.81 -1.72 14.50
N PRO A 73 -4.99 -2.21 15.46
CA PRO A 73 -5.21 -1.95 16.88
C PRO A 73 -5.04 -0.46 17.22
N GLY A 74 -5.96 0.08 18.01
CA GLY A 74 -5.89 1.46 18.52
C GLY A 74 -6.85 2.43 17.84
N ARG A 75 -6.64 3.73 18.03
CA ARG A 75 -7.46 4.82 17.45
C ARG A 75 -6.79 5.54 16.29
N SER A 76 -5.53 5.23 16.00
CA SER A 76 -4.72 5.92 14.99
C SER A 76 -4.48 4.98 13.82
N LEU A 77 -5.01 5.35 12.66
CA LEU A 77 -4.83 4.68 11.38
C LEU A 77 -4.09 5.66 10.46
N PRO A 78 -2.75 5.74 10.53
CA PRO A 78 -1.99 6.73 9.78
C PRO A 78 -2.14 6.51 8.26
N LEU A 79 -2.27 7.61 7.54
CA LEU A 79 -2.13 7.63 6.09
C LEU A 79 -0.66 7.80 5.73
N SER A 80 0.02 6.71 5.40
CA SER A 80 1.46 6.70 5.14
C SER A 80 1.83 7.41 3.84
N THR A 81 3.10 7.82 3.73
CA THR A 81 3.68 8.32 2.47
C THR A 81 3.56 7.32 1.34
N VAL A 82 3.56 6.00 1.63
CA VAL A 82 3.35 4.95 0.62
C VAL A 82 1.95 5.02 0.03
N THR A 83 0.93 5.22 0.86
CA THR A 83 -0.45 5.39 0.38
C THR A 83 -0.57 6.65 -0.46
N ILE A 84 -0.06 7.80 0.01
CA ILE A 84 -0.09 9.05 -0.76
C ILE A 84 0.64 8.88 -2.11
N ALA A 85 1.80 8.23 -2.11
CA ALA A 85 2.55 7.96 -3.32
C ALA A 85 1.77 7.07 -4.31
N SER A 86 1.02 6.08 -3.82
CA SER A 86 0.17 5.24 -4.68
C SER A 86 -0.94 6.03 -5.38
N LEU A 87 -1.40 7.14 -4.78
CA LEU A 87 -2.35 8.06 -5.43
C LEU A 87 -1.66 8.84 -6.56
N SER A 88 -0.41 9.25 -6.36
CA SER A 88 0.39 9.86 -7.43
C SER A 88 0.58 8.90 -8.61
N ASP A 89 0.89 7.62 -8.33
CA ASP A 89 0.99 6.57 -9.34
C ASP A 89 -0.34 6.30 -10.09
N LEU A 90 -1.47 6.62 -9.48
CA LEU A 90 -2.81 6.58 -10.10
C LEU A 90 -3.13 7.83 -10.93
N GLY A 91 -2.27 8.86 -10.91
CA GLY A 91 -2.41 10.12 -11.63
C GLY A 91 -3.09 11.24 -10.85
N TYR A 92 -3.24 11.10 -9.53
CA TYR A 92 -3.70 12.20 -8.68
C TYR A 92 -2.57 13.19 -8.39
N GLU A 93 -2.92 14.47 -8.28
CA GLU A 93 -2.04 15.46 -7.65
C GLU A 93 -2.06 15.23 -6.14
N VAL A 94 -0.87 15.17 -5.52
CA VAL A 94 -0.72 14.85 -4.10
C VAL A 94 0.27 15.80 -3.42
N GLU A 95 0.09 15.97 -2.11
CA GLU A 95 1.02 16.66 -1.24
C GLU A 95 1.68 15.64 -0.31
N PHE A 96 2.91 15.22 -0.63
CA PHE A 96 3.65 14.21 0.14
C PHE A 96 3.90 14.66 1.59
N GLY A 97 4.01 15.96 1.84
CA GLY A 97 4.18 16.51 3.19
C GLY A 97 2.96 16.36 4.10
N SER A 98 1.81 15.91 3.56
CA SER A 98 0.59 15.65 4.34
C SER A 98 0.49 14.21 4.84
N ALA A 99 1.51 13.36 4.62
CA ALA A 99 1.55 12.01 5.16
C ALA A 99 1.62 12.04 6.69
N ASP A 100 0.91 11.11 7.33
CA ASP A 100 1.09 10.85 8.74
C ASP A 100 2.43 10.13 8.98
N ALA A 101 3.03 10.38 10.13
CA ALA A 101 4.20 9.62 10.56
C ALA A 101 3.84 8.14 10.71
N PHE A 102 4.59 7.27 10.02
CA PHE A 102 4.34 5.84 9.97
C PHE A 102 5.64 5.05 9.85
N VAL A 103 5.68 3.88 10.50
CA VAL A 103 6.76 2.90 10.43
C VAL A 103 6.14 1.52 10.23
N LEU A 104 6.86 0.61 9.59
CA LEU A 104 6.43 -0.78 9.43
C LEU A 104 6.46 -1.52 10.79
N ASP A 105 5.62 -2.54 10.90
CA ASP A 105 5.58 -3.45 12.06
C ASP A 105 6.72 -4.49 12.02
#